data_AF-A0A9W4NZI3-F1
#
_entry.id   AF-A0A9W4NZI3-F1
#
_cell.length_a   1.000
_cell.length_b   1.000
_cell.length_c   1.000
_cell.angle_alpha   90.00
_cell.angle_beta   90.00
_cell.angle_gamma   90.00
#
_symmetry.space_group_name_H-M   'P 1'
#
loop_
_entity.id
_entity.type
_entity.pdbx_description
1 polymer ?
#
loop_
_entity_poly.entity_id
_entity_poly.type
_entity_poly.pdbx_seq_one_letter_code
_entity_poly.pdbx_strand_id
1 'polypeptide(L)'
;MPPATAERLLNDLSIQLDLFICFLSLDLTSVILEGDLVQGERRRATELMAMGKNTQCWIQRLQNVHQWTNLALREQDWLQRTGRNEPTPCSGPHRFGTMAAFIQEEGLSDNHNTKKALQHGRRLVRFEREFGHGITLLWLPVLPALCSLSLSEEARTMEMLRDGDFACVAHRAQRLTRLRLNYQCIHGIYPGKLHGQSTYIP
;
A
#
# COMPACT_ATOMS: atom_id res chain seq x y z
N MET A 1 6.79 22.95 5.15
CA MET A 1 6.92 21.87 6.16
C MET A 1 8.38 21.46 6.24
N PRO A 2 8.91 21.10 7.42
CA PRO A 2 10.23 20.48 7.52
C PRO A 2 10.28 19.21 6.65
N PRO A 3 11.45 18.81 6.14
CA PRO A 3 11.59 17.54 5.45
C PRO A 3 11.15 16.38 6.36
N ALA A 4 10.46 15.40 5.79
CA ALA A 4 10.09 14.20 6.53
C ALA A 4 11.36 13.38 6.82
N THR A 5 11.56 13.03 8.09
CA THR A 5 12.67 12.18 8.55
C THR A 5 12.13 10.83 9.02
N ALA A 6 12.97 9.79 8.99
CA ALA A 6 12.65 8.45 9.47
C ALA A 6 12.18 8.46 10.92
N GLU A 7 12.91 9.16 11.78
CA GLU A 7 12.60 9.28 13.21
C GLU A 7 11.22 9.93 13.44
N ARG A 8 10.96 11.06 12.76
CA ARG A 8 9.66 11.71 12.86
C ARG A 8 8.53 10.84 12.32
N LEU A 9 8.75 10.16 11.19
CA LEU A 9 7.78 9.24 10.60
C LEU A 9 7.38 8.13 11.59
N LEU A 10 8.37 7.50 12.23
CA LEU A 10 8.15 6.40 13.16
C LEU A 10 7.55 6.86 14.49
N ASN A 11 7.91 8.06 14.98
CA ASN A 11 7.28 8.67 16.14
C ASN A 11 5.80 9.02 15.87
N ASP A 12 5.52 9.70 14.75
CA ASP A 12 4.15 10.04 14.33
C ASP A 12 3.31 8.78 14.12
N LEU A 13 3.91 7.72 13.57
CA LEU A 13 3.26 6.41 13.40
C LEU A 13 2.93 5.81 14.77
N SER A 14 3.88 5.76 15.69
CA SER A 14 3.68 5.18 17.02
C SER A 14 2.55 5.86 17.78
N ILE A 15 2.43 7.19 17.69
CA ILE A 15 1.35 7.97 18.31
C ILE A 15 -0.02 7.60 17.71
N GLN A 16 -0.11 7.40 16.40
CA GLN A 16 -1.38 7.12 15.72
C GLN A 16 -1.73 5.64 15.65
N LEU A 17 -0.80 4.75 16.01
CA LEU A 17 -0.90 3.32 15.74
C LEU A 17 -2.06 2.67 16.50
N ASP A 18 -2.28 3.04 17.77
CA ASP A 18 -3.37 2.47 18.57
C ASP A 18 -4.74 2.88 18.01
N LEU A 19 -4.92 4.15 17.64
CA LEU A 19 -6.15 4.63 17.00
C LEU A 19 -6.41 3.94 15.66
N PHE A 20 -5.35 3.72 14.88
CA PHE A 20 -5.45 3.04 13.60
C PHE A 20 -5.78 1.56 13.74
N ILE A 21 -5.18 0.86 14.72
CA ILE A 21 -5.52 -0.53 15.02
C ILE A 21 -6.98 -0.63 15.47
N CYS A 22 -7.46 0.29 16.33
CA CYS A 22 -8.87 0.36 16.71
C CYS A 22 -9.77 0.51 15.47
N PHE A 23 -9.43 1.41 14.55
CA PHE A 23 -10.16 1.57 13.29
C PHE A 23 -10.19 0.29 12.44
N LEU A 24 -9.07 -0.41 12.30
CA LEU A 24 -9.02 -1.67 11.53
C LEU A 24 -9.70 -2.84 12.24
N SER A 25 -9.82 -2.78 13.56
CA SER A 25 -10.48 -3.83 14.37
C SER A 25 -12.00 -3.70 14.38
N LEU A 26 -12.52 -2.52 14.01
CA LEU A 26 -13.94 -2.36 13.73
C LEU A 26 -14.26 -3.08 12.42
N ASP A 27 -15.31 -3.90 12.42
CA ASP A 27 -15.73 -4.64 11.23
C ASP A 27 -16.21 -3.66 10.14
N LEU A 28 -15.32 -3.35 9.20
CA LEU A 28 -15.61 -2.50 8.04
C LEU A 28 -16.35 -3.28 6.93
N THR A 29 -16.62 -4.58 7.11
CA THR A 29 -17.23 -5.44 6.10
C THR A 29 -18.63 -4.97 5.71
N SER A 30 -19.47 -4.54 6.66
CA SER A 30 -20.80 -3.99 6.38
C SER A 30 -20.73 -2.72 5.52
N VAL A 31 -19.78 -1.84 5.85
CA VAL A 31 -19.54 -0.58 5.16
C VAL A 31 -19.05 -0.77 3.72
N ILE A 32 -18.36 -1.89 3.46
CA ILE A 32 -17.89 -2.26 2.12
C ILE A 32 -18.99 -2.99 1.34
N LEU A 33 -19.73 -3.91 1.97
CA LEU A 33 -20.76 -4.74 1.34
C LEU A 33 -22.05 -3.99 1.00
N GLU A 34 -22.42 -2.94 1.76
CA GLU A 34 -23.52 -2.02 1.36
C GLU A 34 -23.26 -1.36 -0.01
N GLY A 35 -22.01 -1.37 -0.46
CA GLY A 35 -21.60 -0.90 -1.77
C GLY A 35 -21.90 -1.82 -2.95
N ASP A 36 -22.08 -3.12 -2.72
CA ASP A 36 -22.24 -4.12 -3.78
C ASP A 36 -23.71 -4.55 -4.00
N LEU A 37 -24.64 -4.15 -3.11
CA LEU A 37 -25.99 -4.73 -3.07
C LEU A 37 -27.07 -3.99 -3.90
N VAL A 38 -26.76 -2.91 -4.62
CA VAL A 38 -27.78 -2.22 -5.45
C VAL A 38 -27.46 -2.38 -6.94
N GLN A 39 -28.07 -3.41 -7.54
CA GLN A 39 -28.05 -3.68 -8.97
C GLN A 39 -28.67 -2.54 -9.78
N GLY A 40 -27.92 -1.97 -10.73
CA GLY A 40 -28.53 -1.31 -11.90
C GLY A 40 -27.76 -0.15 -12.53
N GLU A 41 -26.91 0.58 -11.80
CA GLU A 41 -26.29 1.81 -12.32
C GLU A 41 -24.76 1.86 -12.16
N ARG A 42 -24.12 2.52 -13.12
CA ARG A 42 -22.67 2.60 -13.31
C ARG A 42 -21.95 3.11 -12.03
N ARG A 43 -21.17 2.20 -11.42
CA ARG A 43 -20.07 2.37 -10.44
C ARG A 43 -19.89 3.78 -9.85
N ARG A 44 -20.14 3.90 -8.54
CA ARG A 44 -19.36 4.80 -7.66
C ARG A 44 -18.83 3.97 -6.49
N ALA A 45 -17.53 4.05 -6.26
CA ALA A 45 -16.89 3.56 -5.05
C ALA A 45 -17.66 4.10 -3.84
N THR A 46 -18.27 3.19 -3.11
CA THR A 46 -19.28 3.45 -2.10
C THR A 46 -18.68 4.28 -0.97
N GLU A 47 -19.43 5.29 -0.54
CA GLU A 47 -19.13 6.12 0.61
C GLU A 47 -19.09 5.24 1.85
N LEU A 48 -17.89 4.80 2.22
CA LEU A 48 -17.68 4.12 3.48
C LEU A 48 -18.17 5.03 4.61
N MET A 49 -19.15 4.57 5.39
CA MET A 49 -19.68 5.22 6.59
C MET A 49 -18.55 5.73 7.48
N ALA A 50 -18.25 7.00 7.29
CA ALA A 50 -17.23 7.68 8.01
C ALA A 50 -17.81 8.16 9.33
N MET A 51 -17.47 7.46 10.41
CA MET A 51 -17.70 7.93 11.79
C MET A 51 -16.83 9.16 12.15
N GLY A 52 -16.54 10.05 11.19
CA GLY A 52 -15.72 11.26 11.35
C GLY A 52 -14.75 11.53 10.18
N LYS A 53 -14.18 12.75 10.14
CA LYS A 53 -13.22 13.19 9.10
C LYS A 53 -11.96 12.32 9.00
N ASN A 54 -11.51 11.72 10.11
CA ASN A 54 -10.32 10.87 10.15
C ASN A 54 -10.54 9.55 9.40
N THR A 55 -11.76 8.99 9.46
CA THR A 55 -12.12 7.74 8.81
C THR A 55 -12.07 7.87 7.28
N GLN A 56 -12.65 8.93 6.70
CA GLN A 56 -12.59 9.19 5.25
C GLN A 56 -11.15 9.32 4.75
N CYS A 57 -10.28 9.95 5.54
CA CYS A 57 -8.87 10.10 5.20
C CYS A 57 -8.17 8.74 5.13
N TRP A 58 -8.40 7.85 6.08
CA TRP A 58 -7.80 6.52 6.09
C TRP A 58 -8.32 5.62 4.98
N ILE A 59 -9.61 5.71 4.67
CA ILE A 59 -10.22 5.03 3.53
C ILE A 59 -9.58 5.45 2.21
N GLN A 60 -9.45 6.75 1.96
CA GLN A 60 -8.81 7.25 0.74
C GLN A 60 -7.35 6.79 0.65
N ARG A 61 -6.64 6.81 1.78
CA ARG A 61 -5.26 6.33 1.83
C ARG A 61 -5.16 4.82 1.58
N LEU A 62 -6.14 4.03 2.02
CA LEU A 62 -6.22 2.60 1.78
C LEU A 62 -6.42 2.30 0.30
N GLN A 63 -7.33 3.02 -0.35
CA GLN A 63 -7.52 2.96 -1.81
C GLN A 63 -6.24 3.36 -2.55
N ASN A 64 -5.55 4.41 -2.12
CA ASN A 64 -4.28 4.84 -2.70
C ASN A 64 -3.20 3.76 -2.56
N VAL A 65 -2.97 3.22 -1.35
CA VAL A 65 -1.99 2.14 -1.10
C VAL A 65 -2.28 0.95 -2.01
N HIS A 66 -3.54 0.56 -2.13
CA HIS A 66 -3.96 -0.53 -3.00
C HIS A 66 -3.66 -0.25 -4.48
N GLN A 67 -4.12 0.87 -5.03
CA GLN A 67 -3.91 1.24 -6.43
C GLN A 67 -2.42 1.34 -6.76
N TRP A 68 -1.64 1.98 -5.89
CA TRP A 68 -0.21 2.18 -6.10
C TRP A 68 0.56 0.87 -6.03
N THR A 69 0.26 0.01 -5.05
CA THR A 69 0.91 -1.30 -4.91
C THR A 69 0.60 -2.19 -6.10
N ASN A 70 -0.66 -2.25 -6.55
CA ASN A 70 -1.05 -3.03 -7.74
C ASN A 70 -0.37 -2.52 -9.00
N LEU A 71 -0.22 -1.21 -9.16
CA LEU A 71 0.48 -0.63 -10.29
C LEU A 71 1.97 -1.04 -10.30
N ALA A 72 2.61 -1.07 -9.13
CA ALA A 72 4.00 -1.52 -9.00
C ALA A 72 4.16 -3.03 -9.21
N LEU A 73 3.21 -3.85 -8.75
CA LEU A 73 3.21 -5.29 -9.01
C LEU A 73 3.02 -5.59 -10.51
N ARG A 74 2.10 -4.89 -11.18
CA ARG A 74 1.95 -4.97 -12.65
C ARG A 74 3.25 -4.60 -13.38
N GLU A 75 3.98 -3.60 -12.89
CA GLU A 75 5.29 -3.28 -13.45
C GLU A 75 6.28 -4.43 -13.25
N GLN A 76 6.31 -5.06 -12.07
CA GLN A 76 7.18 -6.22 -11.82
C GLN A 76 6.85 -7.40 -12.76
N ASP A 77 5.56 -7.69 -12.97
CA ASP A 77 5.13 -8.71 -13.91
C ASP A 77 5.53 -8.36 -15.36
N TRP A 78 5.43 -7.08 -15.73
CA TRP A 78 5.89 -6.59 -17.04
C TRP A 78 7.41 -6.69 -17.20
N LEU A 79 8.20 -6.36 -16.17
CA LEU A 79 9.66 -6.51 -16.17
C LEU A 79 10.06 -7.98 -16.36
N GLN A 80 9.39 -8.90 -15.65
CA GLN A 80 9.61 -10.34 -15.81
C GLN A 80 9.28 -10.82 -17.22
N ARG A 81 8.14 -10.40 -17.78
CA ARG A 81 7.73 -10.76 -19.15
C ARG A 81 8.66 -10.21 -20.22
N THR A 82 9.25 -9.04 -20.00
CA THR A 82 10.12 -8.36 -20.98
C THR A 82 11.62 -8.61 -20.77
N GLY A 83 12.00 -9.39 -19.75
CA GLY A 83 13.40 -9.67 -19.42
C GLY A 83 14.18 -8.44 -18.96
N ARG A 84 13.50 -7.39 -18.48
CA ARG A 84 14.12 -6.15 -18.00
C ARG A 84 14.44 -6.24 -16.52
N ASN A 85 15.54 -5.61 -16.11
CA ASN A 85 15.93 -5.55 -14.70
C ASN A 85 15.05 -4.59 -13.90
N GLU A 86 14.87 -4.91 -12.62
CA GLU A 86 14.17 -4.01 -11.70
C GLU A 86 14.97 -2.70 -11.53
N PRO A 87 14.30 -1.54 -11.61
CA PRO A 87 14.99 -0.26 -11.50
C PRO A 87 15.56 -0.07 -10.09
N THR A 88 16.85 0.26 -10.02
CA THR A 88 17.49 0.67 -8.77
C THR A 88 16.81 1.94 -8.22
N PRO A 89 16.50 2.01 -6.92
CA PRO A 89 15.98 3.22 -6.32
C PRO A 89 17.01 4.36 -6.44
N CYS A 90 16.71 5.39 -7.23
CA CYS A 90 17.61 6.52 -7.48
C CYS A 90 16.90 7.86 -7.22
N SER A 91 17.66 8.84 -6.70
CA SER A 91 17.22 10.24 -6.65
C SER A 91 17.45 10.93 -8.00
N GLY A 92 16.69 11.98 -8.30
CA GLY A 92 16.91 12.80 -9.51
C GLY A 92 16.31 12.22 -10.80
N PRO A 93 16.77 12.62 -12.00
CA PRO A 93 16.14 12.27 -13.28
C PRO A 93 16.13 10.77 -13.58
N HIS A 94 17.09 10.01 -13.04
CA HIS A 94 17.15 8.54 -13.17
C HIS A 94 16.09 7.80 -12.33
N ARG A 95 15.37 8.50 -11.43
CA ARG A 95 14.28 7.91 -10.62
C ARG A 95 13.18 7.25 -11.45
N PHE A 96 13.06 7.66 -12.72
CA PHE A 96 12.01 7.19 -13.60
C PHE A 96 12.37 5.86 -14.27
N GLY A 97 13.65 5.50 -14.43
CA GLY A 97 14.07 4.18 -14.92
C GLY A 97 13.18 3.61 -16.05
N THR A 98 12.57 2.46 -15.78
CA THR A 98 11.67 1.72 -16.69
C THR A 98 10.25 2.27 -16.84
N MET A 99 9.90 3.31 -16.08
CA MET A 99 8.52 3.80 -15.91
C MET A 99 7.89 4.29 -17.21
N ALA A 100 8.65 5.01 -18.06
CA ALA A 100 8.12 5.52 -19.32
C ALA A 100 7.75 4.37 -20.28
N ALA A 101 8.66 3.38 -20.41
CA ALA A 101 8.42 2.20 -21.23
C ALA A 101 7.23 1.38 -20.70
N PHE A 102 7.18 1.15 -19.39
CA PHE A 102 6.04 0.47 -18.76
C PHE A 102 4.72 1.20 -19.02
N ILE A 103 4.66 2.52 -18.80
CA ILE A 103 3.45 3.32 -19.01
C ILE A 103 2.98 3.24 -20.47
N GLN A 104 3.89 3.36 -21.42
CA GLN A 104 3.57 3.32 -22.85
C GLN A 104 3.10 1.93 -23.30
N GLU A 105 3.82 0.87 -22.93
CA GLU A 105 3.54 -0.50 -23.38
C GLU A 105 2.27 -1.08 -22.75
N GLU A 106 1.95 -0.69 -21.52
CA GLU A 106 0.73 -1.14 -20.81
C GLU A 106 -0.48 -0.22 -21.05
N GLY A 107 -0.37 0.74 -21.97
CA GLY A 107 -1.46 1.64 -22.37
C GLY A 107 -1.95 2.56 -21.24
N LEU A 108 -1.07 2.90 -20.30
CA LEU A 108 -1.40 3.76 -19.17
C LEU A 108 -1.28 5.23 -19.57
N SER A 109 -2.03 6.10 -18.88
CA SER A 109 -1.93 7.54 -19.10
C SER A 109 -0.57 8.08 -18.63
N ASP A 110 0.20 8.66 -19.56
CA ASP A 110 1.49 9.29 -19.23
C ASP A 110 1.29 10.69 -18.63
N ASN A 111 0.91 10.72 -17.35
CA ASN A 111 0.77 11.96 -16.60
C ASN A 111 1.51 11.90 -15.26
N HIS A 112 1.63 13.06 -14.62
CA HIS A 112 2.31 13.21 -13.33
C HIS A 112 1.72 12.32 -12.23
N ASN A 113 0.41 12.07 -12.26
CA ASN A 113 -0.27 11.27 -11.24
C ASN A 113 0.10 9.78 -11.38
N THR A 114 0.10 9.24 -12.60
CA THR A 114 0.53 7.85 -12.88
C THR A 114 1.98 7.64 -12.47
N LYS A 115 2.87 8.58 -12.81
CA LYS A 115 4.28 8.52 -12.43
C LYS A 115 4.48 8.53 -10.91
N LYS A 116 3.78 9.43 -10.20
CA LYS A 116 3.81 9.49 -8.73
C LYS A 116 3.22 8.22 -8.09
N ALA A 117 2.07 7.76 -8.58
CA ALA A 117 1.44 6.53 -8.11
C ALA A 117 2.39 5.34 -8.21
N LEU A 118 3.09 5.19 -9.34
CA LEU A 118 4.07 4.11 -9.50
C LEU A 118 5.29 4.29 -8.57
N GLN A 119 5.79 5.51 -8.39
CA GLN A 119 6.88 5.76 -7.42
C GLN A 119 6.50 5.38 -5.99
N HIS A 120 5.31 5.79 -5.54
CA HIS A 120 4.80 5.44 -4.22
C HIS A 120 4.55 3.92 -4.11
N GLY A 121 4.02 3.31 -5.17
CA GLY A 121 3.85 1.86 -5.27
C GLY A 121 5.15 1.10 -5.11
N ARG A 122 6.20 1.48 -5.86
CA ARG A 122 7.54 0.86 -5.76
C ARG A 122 8.08 0.95 -4.33
N ARG A 123 7.92 2.11 -3.67
CA ARG A 123 8.31 2.29 -2.25
C ARG A 123 7.56 1.31 -1.35
N LEU A 124 6.24 1.25 -1.46
CA LEU A 124 5.40 0.35 -0.67
C LEU A 124 5.78 -1.13 -0.88
N VAL A 125 6.05 -1.54 -2.12
CA VAL A 125 6.48 -2.91 -2.44
C VAL A 125 7.88 -3.21 -1.87
N ARG A 126 8.80 -2.26 -1.82
CA ARG A 126 10.09 -2.46 -1.15
C ARG A 126 9.94 -2.74 0.34
N PHE A 127 9.08 -1.97 1.03
CA PHE A 127 8.76 -2.27 2.43
C PHE A 127 8.14 -3.66 2.59
N GLU A 128 7.22 -4.06 1.72
CA GLU A 128 6.61 -5.41 1.74
C GLU A 128 7.60 -6.54 1.53
N ARG A 129 8.57 -6.36 0.64
CA ARG A 129 9.63 -7.35 0.41
C ARG A 129 10.55 -7.48 1.61
N GLU A 130 10.82 -6.36 2.28
CA GLU A 130 11.72 -6.31 3.42
C GLU A 130 11.08 -6.88 4.72
N PHE A 131 9.86 -6.45 5.04
CA PHE A 131 9.22 -6.76 6.33
C PHE A 131 8.08 -7.79 6.23
N GLY A 132 7.81 -8.26 5.02
CA GLY A 132 6.73 -9.20 4.74
C GLY A 132 5.37 -8.55 4.54
N HIS A 133 4.39 -9.41 4.22
CA HIS A 133 3.07 -8.95 3.81
C HIS A 133 2.32 -8.20 4.90
N GLY A 134 1.77 -7.03 4.57
CA GLY A 134 0.87 -6.28 5.44
C GLY A 134 1.51 -5.06 6.12
N ILE A 135 2.84 -4.93 6.05
CA ILE A 135 3.56 -3.73 6.51
C ILE A 135 3.04 -2.46 5.84
N THR A 136 2.53 -2.55 4.60
CA THR A 136 1.98 -1.38 3.90
C THR A 136 0.77 -0.74 4.56
N LEU A 137 -0.04 -1.52 5.27
CA LEU A 137 -1.19 -0.99 6.00
C LEU A 137 -0.75 -0.14 7.20
N LEU A 138 0.37 -0.48 7.84
CA LEU A 138 0.88 0.33 8.96
C LEU A 138 1.21 1.76 8.55
N TRP A 139 1.55 1.98 7.28
CA TRP A 139 1.89 3.32 6.82
C TRP A 139 0.67 4.21 6.64
N LEU A 140 -0.56 3.70 6.69
CA LEU A 140 -1.77 4.49 6.42
C LEU A 140 -1.89 5.76 7.27
N PRO A 141 -1.63 5.76 8.59
CA PRO A 141 -1.70 6.97 9.41
C PRO A 141 -0.68 8.04 9.01
N VAL A 142 0.45 7.61 8.44
CA VAL A 142 1.59 8.49 8.08
C VAL A 142 1.91 8.50 6.58
N LEU A 143 0.99 8.03 5.74
CA LEU A 143 1.23 7.82 4.31
C LEU A 143 1.75 9.07 3.59
N PRO A 144 1.23 10.30 3.84
CA PRO A 144 1.77 11.50 3.23
C PRO A 144 3.24 11.78 3.59
N ALA A 145 3.63 11.49 4.84
CA ALA A 145 5.01 11.64 5.30
C ALA A 145 5.89 10.54 4.70
N LEU A 146 5.42 9.28 4.68
CA LEU A 146 6.11 8.18 4.00
C LEU A 146 6.39 8.54 2.54
N CYS A 147 5.39 9.06 1.81
CA CYS A 147 5.51 9.42 0.40
C CYS A 147 6.47 10.59 0.12
N SER A 148 6.81 11.38 1.14
CA SER A 148 7.72 12.53 1.01
C SER A 148 9.15 12.24 1.48
N LEU A 149 9.43 11.04 2.02
CA LEU A 149 10.79 10.64 2.38
C LEU A 149 11.74 10.70 1.17
N SER A 150 12.98 11.11 1.42
CA SER A 150 14.10 10.87 0.51
C SER A 150 14.46 9.36 0.51
N LEU A 151 15.31 8.93 -0.41
CA LEU A 151 15.79 7.54 -0.41
C LEU A 151 16.67 7.21 0.80
N SER A 152 17.46 8.16 1.28
CA SER A 152 18.28 7.96 2.49
C SER A 152 17.41 7.78 3.73
N GLU A 153 16.34 8.57 3.86
CA GLU A 153 15.41 8.44 4.99
C GLU A 153 14.52 7.19 4.85
N GLU A 154 14.21 6.76 3.63
CA GLU A 154 13.55 5.47 3.39
C GLU A 154 14.42 4.31 3.90
N ALA A 155 15.71 4.26 3.51
CA ALA A 155 16.64 3.24 3.99
C ALA A 155 16.82 3.29 5.52
N ARG A 156 17.00 4.49 6.08
CA ARG A 156 17.08 4.69 7.53
C ARG A 156 15.81 4.23 8.26
N THR A 157 14.63 4.44 7.67
CA THR A 157 13.36 3.93 8.23
C THR A 157 13.38 2.40 8.29
N MET A 158 13.90 1.73 7.25
CA MET A 158 14.02 0.27 7.25
C MET A 158 15.01 -0.21 8.31
N GLU A 159 16.17 0.43 8.45
CA GLU A 159 17.16 0.11 9.49
C GLU A 159 16.56 0.26 10.91
N MET A 160 15.89 1.39 11.18
CA MET A 160 15.26 1.64 12.49
C MET A 160 14.13 0.66 12.82
N LEU A 161 13.45 0.10 11.83
CA LEU A 161 12.46 -0.96 12.04
C LEU A 161 13.10 -2.32 12.38
N ARG A 162 14.37 -2.54 12.00
CA ARG A 162 15.12 -3.77 12.34
C ARG A 162 15.73 -3.69 13.75
N ASP A 163 16.31 -2.56 14.13
CA ASP A 163 17.21 -2.45 15.30
C ASP A 163 16.58 -1.91 16.61
N GLY A 164 15.45 -2.48 17.03
CA GLY A 164 15.12 -2.56 18.47
C GLY A 164 14.09 -1.58 19.04
N ASP A 165 14.14 -0.28 18.76
CA ASP A 165 13.18 0.67 19.39
C ASP A 165 11.78 0.66 18.76
N PHE A 166 11.70 0.30 17.47
CA PHE A 166 10.43 0.23 16.72
C PHE A 166 10.05 -1.21 16.35
N ALA A 167 10.68 -2.22 16.92
CA ALA A 167 10.38 -3.63 16.66
C ALA A 167 8.90 -3.97 16.99
N CYS A 168 8.30 -3.25 17.95
CA CYS A 168 6.88 -3.37 18.28
C CYS A 168 5.95 -2.99 17.11
N VAL A 169 6.39 -2.09 16.23
CA VAL A 169 5.69 -1.69 15.01
C VAL A 169 5.67 -2.87 14.02
N ALA A 170 6.82 -3.52 13.80
CA ALA A 170 6.91 -4.70 12.94
C ALA A 170 6.05 -5.87 13.44
N HIS A 171 6.03 -6.13 14.75
CA HIS A 171 5.16 -7.15 15.34
C HIS A 171 3.67 -6.82 15.17
N ARG A 172 3.28 -5.56 15.34
CA ARG A 172 1.90 -5.10 15.09
C ARG A 172 1.52 -5.20 13.61
N ALA A 173 2.47 -5.04 12.68
CA ALA A 173 2.26 -5.26 11.25
C ALA A 173 1.71 -6.65 10.94
N GLN A 174 2.32 -7.67 11.55
CA GLN A 174 1.96 -9.08 11.34
C GLN A 174 0.53 -9.36 11.80
N ARG A 175 0.06 -8.69 12.87
CA ARG A 175 -1.33 -8.78 13.32
C ARG A 175 -2.31 -8.18 12.31
N LEU A 176 -1.90 -7.16 11.56
CA LEU A 176 -2.70 -6.50 10.52
C LEU A 176 -2.69 -7.25 9.18
N THR A 177 -1.73 -8.14 8.93
CA THR A 177 -1.68 -8.98 7.72
C THR A 177 -2.96 -9.79 7.53
N ARG A 178 -3.59 -10.26 8.61
CA ARG A 178 -4.88 -10.98 8.57
C ARG A 178 -6.04 -10.07 8.17
N LEU A 179 -6.03 -8.82 8.61
CA LEU A 179 -7.06 -7.83 8.25
C LEU A 179 -6.94 -7.40 6.79
N ARG A 180 -5.71 -7.35 6.26
CA ARG A 180 -5.45 -7.13 4.83
C ARG A 180 -6.08 -8.21 3.96
N LEU A 181 -5.93 -9.49 4.33
CA LEU A 181 -6.48 -10.62 3.57
C LEU A 181 -8.00 -10.49 3.45
N ASN A 182 -8.69 -10.19 4.56
CA ASN A 182 -10.14 -9.98 4.55
C ASN A 182 -10.55 -8.83 3.63
N TYR A 183 -9.88 -7.67 3.72
CA TYR A 183 -10.19 -6.51 2.88
C TYR A 183 -9.88 -6.76 1.39
N GLN A 184 -8.76 -7.43 1.08
CA GLN A 184 -8.38 -7.76 -0.30
C GLN A 184 -9.31 -8.79 -0.93
N CYS A 185 -9.81 -9.75 -0.16
CA CYS A 185 -10.83 -10.71 -0.58
C CYS A 185 -12.15 -10.01 -0.91
N ILE A 186 -12.59 -9.07 -0.06
CA ILE A 186 -13.85 -8.35 -0.26
C ILE A 186 -13.81 -7.48 -1.52
N HIS A 187 -12.67 -6.85 -1.83
CA HIS A 187 -12.57 -5.97 -3.00
C HIS A 187 -12.12 -6.66 -4.30
N GLY A 188 -12.03 -8.00 -4.34
CA GLY A 188 -11.68 -8.74 -5.56
C GLY A 188 -10.28 -8.42 -6.11
N ILE A 189 -9.34 -8.09 -5.22
CA ILE A 189 -8.07 -7.42 -5.54
C ILE A 189 -6.98 -8.36 -6.10
N TYR A 190 -7.22 -9.67 -6.14
CA TYR A 190 -6.36 -10.63 -6.84
C TYR A 190 -7.05 -11.22 -8.08
N PRO A 191 -6.43 -11.17 -9.27
CA PRO A 191 -6.83 -12.04 -10.36
C PRO A 191 -6.22 -13.43 -10.14
N GLY A 192 -7.05 -14.38 -9.72
CA GLY A 192 -6.90 -15.81 -10.00
C GLY A 192 -5.87 -16.59 -9.18
N LYS A 193 -6.29 -17.74 -8.65
CA LYS A 193 -5.37 -18.87 -8.58
C LYS A 193 -4.48 -18.93 -7.34
N LEU A 194 -5.02 -19.17 -6.14
CA LEU A 194 -4.27 -19.98 -5.17
C LEU A 194 -4.08 -21.37 -5.79
N HIS A 195 -3.13 -21.52 -6.72
CA HIS A 195 -2.62 -22.82 -7.11
C HIS A 195 -1.94 -23.39 -5.87
N GLY A 196 -2.64 -24.27 -5.16
CA GLY A 196 -2.07 -25.01 -4.04
C GLY A 196 -3.00 -25.33 -2.88
N GLN A 197 -4.25 -24.86 -2.84
CA GLN A 197 -5.22 -25.43 -1.89
C GLN A 197 -6.02 -26.53 -2.57
N SER A 198 -5.45 -27.74 -2.44
CA SER A 198 -6.15 -28.99 -2.63
C SER A 198 -7.51 -28.93 -1.94
N THR A 199 -8.55 -29.15 -2.72
CA THR A 199 -9.85 -29.65 -2.25
C THR A 199 -9.61 -30.76 -1.23
N TYR A 200 -9.96 -30.53 0.03
CA TYR A 200 -10.50 -31.56 0.92
C TYR A 200 -11.38 -30.88 1.97
N ILE A 201 -12.69 -31.07 1.77
CA ILE A 201 -13.76 -30.93 2.76
C ILE A 201 -13.81 -32.25 3.54
N PRO A 202 -14.04 -32.19 4.86
CA PRO A 202 -15.33 -32.63 5.38
C PRO A 202 -16.10 -31.48 6.05
#